data_AF-A0A850HEB4-F1
#
_entry.id   AF-A0A850HEB4-F1
#
_cell.length_a   1.000
_cell.length_b   1.000
_cell.length_c   1.000
_cell.angle_alpha   90.00
_cell.angle_beta   90.00
_cell.angle_gamma   90.00
#
_symmetry.space_group_name_H-M   'P 1'
#
loop_
_entity.id
_entity.type
_entity.pdbx_description
1 polymer ?
#
loop_
_entity_poly.entity_id
_entity_poly.type
_entity_poly.pdbx_seq_one_letter_code
_entity_poly.pdbx_strand_id
1 'polypeptide(L)'
;MDREQWLEEKYQKHKGEWLNQKVAEEYRSRAKKIRNETRENIGEIRKLEQELMEKYDILEIEATNIIWGYHISDYVYKYENIRKYGENLERKRAEEEGE
;
A
#
# COMPACT_ATOMS: atom_id res chain seq x y z
N MET A 1 -8.03 20.90 5.86
CA MET A 1 -7.45 20.18 4.72
C MET A 1 -8.60 19.51 4.00
N ASP A 2 -8.81 19.85 2.74
CA ASP A 2 -9.85 19.21 1.94
C ASP A 2 -9.36 17.81 1.46
N ARG A 3 -10.30 16.95 1.04
CA ARG A 3 -10.01 15.59 0.56
C ARG A 3 -9.08 15.58 -0.65
N GLU A 4 -9.26 16.51 -1.59
CA GLU A 4 -8.47 16.64 -2.81
C GLU A 4 -7.03 17.04 -2.50
N GLN A 5 -6.85 18.07 -1.66
CA GLN A 5 -5.54 18.44 -1.11
C GLN A 5 -4.84 17.26 -0.42
N TRP A 6 -5.56 16.48 0.38
CA TRP A 6 -5.00 15.32 1.05
C TRP A 6 -4.54 14.24 0.04
N LEU A 7 -5.34 13.96 -0.99
CA LEU A 7 -4.99 12.98 -2.02
C LEU A 7 -3.77 13.40 -2.84
N GLU A 8 -3.71 14.66 -3.25
CA GLU A 8 -2.56 15.20 -3.96
C GLU A 8 -1.29 15.14 -3.09
N GLU A 9 -1.37 15.60 -1.84
CA GLU A 9 -0.24 15.55 -0.92
C GLU A 9 0.27 14.12 -0.71
N LYS A 10 -0.65 13.15 -0.55
CA LYS A 10 -0.28 11.74 -0.42
C LYS A 10 0.36 11.19 -1.68
N TYR A 11 -0.16 11.51 -2.86
CA TYR A 11 0.41 11.08 -4.12
C TYR A 11 1.85 11.59 -4.31
N GLN A 12 2.08 12.88 -4.05
CA GLN A 12 3.41 13.51 -4.20
C GLN A 12 4.44 12.97 -3.20
N LYS A 13 3.98 12.63 -1.99
CA LYS A 13 4.85 12.10 -0.93
C LYS A 13 5.14 10.61 -1.07
N HIS A 14 4.29 9.83 -1.75
CA HIS A 14 4.47 8.40 -1.95
C HIS A 14 5.77 8.11 -2.72
N LYS A 15 6.62 7.22 -2.20
CA LYS A 15 7.92 6.84 -2.80
C LYS A 15 8.04 5.36 -3.18
N GLY A 16 7.09 4.53 -2.77
CA GLY A 16 7.09 3.09 -3.03
C GLY A 16 6.31 2.69 -4.28
N GLU A 17 6.27 1.39 -4.55
CA GLU A 17 5.32 0.80 -5.50
C GLU A 17 3.88 0.95 -4.98
N TRP A 18 2.90 1.00 -5.88
CA TRP A 18 1.51 1.12 -5.48
C TRP A 18 0.93 -0.23 -5.03
N LEU A 19 0.46 -0.28 -3.78
CA LEU A 19 -0.24 -1.43 -3.24
C LEU A 19 -1.46 -1.78 -4.10
N ASN A 20 -1.62 -3.06 -4.41
CA ASN A 20 -2.77 -3.61 -5.13
C ASN A 20 -3.20 -4.95 -4.52
N GLN A 21 -4.37 -5.45 -4.95
CA GLN A 21 -4.95 -6.67 -4.40
C GLN A 21 -4.03 -7.89 -4.50
N LYS A 22 -3.35 -8.05 -5.64
CA LYS A 22 -2.47 -9.20 -5.88
C LYS A 22 -1.31 -9.21 -4.89
N VAL A 23 -0.69 -8.05 -4.68
CA VAL A 23 0.40 -7.87 -3.72
C VAL A 23 -0.09 -8.18 -2.30
N ALA A 24 -1.19 -7.57 -1.87
CA ALA A 24 -1.68 -7.76 -0.51
C ALA A 24 -1.99 -9.23 -0.18
N GLU A 25 -2.61 -9.95 -1.11
CA GLU A 25 -2.88 -11.39 -0.94
C GLU A 25 -1.61 -12.25 -0.98
N GLU A 26 -0.61 -11.87 -1.76
CA GLU A 26 0.68 -12.57 -1.78
C GLU A 26 1.36 -12.49 -0.41
N TYR A 27 1.47 -11.29 0.18
CA TYR A 27 2.06 -11.10 1.51
C TYR A 27 1.26 -11.82 2.59
N ARG A 28 -0.08 -11.76 2.55
CA ARG A 28 -0.93 -12.54 3.44
C ARG A 28 -0.68 -14.04 3.33
N SER A 29 -0.55 -14.55 2.10
CA SER A 29 -0.29 -15.97 1.84
C SER A 29 1.09 -16.40 2.38
N ARG A 30 2.14 -15.60 2.13
CA ARG A 30 3.48 -15.80 2.69
C ARG A 30 3.43 -15.85 4.22
N ALA A 31 2.77 -14.87 4.85
CA ALA A 31 2.61 -14.83 6.30
C ALA A 31 1.85 -16.05 6.85
N LYS A 32 0.81 -16.52 6.15
CA LYS A 32 0.05 -17.72 6.54
C LYS A 32 0.93 -18.97 6.53
N LYS A 33 1.85 -19.10 5.57
CA LYS A 33 2.81 -20.22 5.53
C LYS A 33 3.76 -20.18 6.72
N ILE A 34 4.37 -19.02 6.97
CA ILE A 34 5.29 -18.81 8.10
C ILE A 34 4.63 -19.18 9.44
N ARG A 35 3.37 -18.75 9.66
CA ARG A 35 2.62 -19.06 10.89
C ARG A 35 2.28 -20.54 11.07
N ASN A 36 2.16 -21.29 9.97
CA ASN A 36 1.83 -22.71 10.01
C ASN A 36 3.06 -23.59 10.26
N GLU A 37 4.27 -23.09 9.99
CA GLU A 37 5.51 -23.88 10.04
C GLU A 37 6.07 -24.02 11.47
N THR A 38 6.02 -22.99 12.33
CA THR A 38 6.32 -23.07 13.78
C THR A 38 5.74 -21.89 14.58
N ARG A 39 5.55 -22.06 15.90
CA ARG A 39 5.07 -21.01 16.83
C ARG A 39 6.06 -19.85 17.06
N GLU A 40 7.31 -19.94 16.59
CA GLU A 40 8.41 -19.02 16.95
C GLU A 40 8.84 -18.06 15.83
N ASN A 41 8.20 -18.07 14.66
CA ASN A 41 8.64 -17.27 13.50
C ASN A 41 8.19 -15.80 13.52
N ILE A 42 8.05 -15.19 14.72
CA ILE A 42 7.72 -13.76 14.86
C ILE A 42 8.77 -12.89 14.15
N GLY A 43 10.04 -13.29 14.20
CA GLY A 43 11.11 -12.59 13.49
C GLY A 43 10.96 -12.59 11.97
N GLU A 44 10.45 -13.67 11.38
CA GLU A 44 10.22 -13.76 9.93
C GLU A 44 8.99 -12.96 9.50
N ILE A 45 7.93 -12.98 10.30
CA ILE A 45 6.74 -12.13 10.07
C ILE A 45 7.13 -10.66 10.10
N ARG A 46 7.96 -10.22 11.05
CA ARG A 46 8.46 -8.84 11.12
C ARG A 46 9.30 -8.44 9.91
N LYS A 47 10.15 -9.35 9.42
CA LYS A 47 10.91 -9.11 8.17
C LYS A 47 9.96 -8.93 6.98
N LEU A 48 8.90 -9.73 6.93
CA LEU A 48 7.88 -9.65 5.88
C LEU A 48 7.05 -8.34 5.97
N GLU A 49 6.75 -7.87 7.18
CA GLU A 49 6.12 -6.57 7.43
C GLU A 49 7.03 -5.42 6.98
N GLN A 50 8.30 -5.44 7.36
CA GLN A 50 9.30 -4.43 6.96
C GLN A 50 9.47 -4.38 5.42
N GLU A 51 9.58 -5.54 4.77
CA GLU A 51 9.65 -5.63 3.31
C GLU A 51 8.43 -4.98 2.65
N LEU A 52 7.22 -5.25 3.16
CA LEU A 52 5.98 -4.67 2.63
C LEU A 52 5.92 -3.15 2.85
N MET A 53 6.34 -2.66 4.01
CA MET A 53 6.39 -1.23 4.32
C MET A 53 7.35 -0.49 3.41
N GLU A 54 8.59 -0.97 3.30
CA GLU A 54 9.64 -0.31 2.54
C GLU A 54 9.35 -0.31 1.04
N LYS A 55 8.87 -1.44 0.51
CA LYS A 55 8.64 -1.58 -0.93
C LYS A 55 7.42 -0.79 -1.42
N TYR A 56 6.34 -0.78 -0.64
CA TYR A 56 5.07 -0.19 -1.06
C TYR A 56 4.75 1.12 -0.35
N ASP A 57 5.66 1.64 0.48
CA ASP A 57 5.51 2.90 1.22
C ASP A 57 4.17 2.98 1.97
N ILE A 58 3.90 1.92 2.74
CA ILE A 58 2.70 1.81 3.57
C ILE A 58 3.02 1.89 5.06
N LEU A 59 2.04 2.32 5.86
CA LEU A 59 2.24 2.46 7.29
C LEU A 59 2.41 1.08 7.95
N GLU A 60 3.17 1.04 9.04
CA GLU A 60 3.42 -0.18 9.82
C GLU A 60 2.13 -0.91 10.22
N ILE A 61 1.13 -0.16 10.70
CA ILE A 61 -0.17 -0.72 11.08
C ILE A 61 -0.93 -1.32 9.89
N GLU A 62 -0.76 -0.75 8.69
CA GLU A 62 -1.42 -1.23 7.47
C GLU A 62 -0.74 -2.50 6.97
N ALA A 63 0.59 -2.53 6.96
CA ALA A 63 1.37 -3.73 6.65
C ALA A 63 1.04 -4.86 7.62
N THR A 64 1.02 -4.57 8.92
CA THR A 64 0.60 -5.51 9.98
C THR A 64 -0.77 -6.08 9.67
N ASN A 65 -1.77 -5.22 9.45
CA ASN A 65 -3.13 -5.67 9.18
C ASN A 65 -3.24 -6.53 7.91
N ILE A 66 -2.53 -6.18 6.82
CA ILE A 66 -2.47 -7.00 5.60
C ILE A 66 -1.89 -8.40 5.90
N ILE A 67 -0.78 -8.45 6.63
CA ILE A 67 -0.08 -9.68 7.02
C ILE A 67 -0.97 -10.60 7.87
N TRP A 68 -1.79 -10.02 8.76
CA TRP A 68 -2.76 -10.74 9.57
C TRP A 68 -4.10 -11.01 8.87
N GLY A 69 -4.33 -10.40 7.71
CA GLY A 69 -5.52 -10.61 6.89
C GLY A 69 -6.72 -9.75 7.26
N TYR A 70 -6.49 -8.58 7.85
CA TYR A 70 -7.49 -7.59 8.22
C TYR A 70 -7.52 -6.41 7.22
N HIS A 71 -8.72 -5.92 6.90
CA HIS A 71 -8.95 -4.69 6.13
C HIS A 71 -8.20 -4.59 4.78
N ILE A 72 -7.82 -5.71 4.18
CA ILE A 72 -7.03 -5.72 2.94
C ILE A 72 -7.67 -4.88 1.84
N SER A 73 -8.97 -5.09 1.60
CA SER A 73 -9.70 -4.34 0.57
C SER A 73 -9.71 -2.83 0.84
N ASP A 74 -9.78 -2.41 2.11
CA ASP A 74 -9.80 -1.00 2.48
C ASP A 74 -8.44 -0.34 2.20
N TYR A 75 -7.34 -1.02 2.52
CA TYR A 75 -5.98 -0.52 2.23
C TYR A 75 -5.70 -0.49 0.73
N VAL A 76 -6.04 -1.55 0.01
CA VAL A 76 -5.90 -1.58 -1.45
C VAL A 76 -6.70 -0.42 -2.08
N TYR A 77 -7.95 -0.23 -1.66
CA TYR A 77 -8.77 0.87 -2.15
C TYR A 77 -8.16 2.24 -1.83
N LYS A 78 -7.64 2.44 -0.61
CA LYS A 78 -6.97 3.69 -0.21
C LYS A 78 -5.83 4.03 -1.17
N TYR A 79 -4.90 3.10 -1.40
CA TYR A 79 -3.73 3.35 -2.24
C TYR A 79 -4.07 3.46 -3.72
N GLU A 80 -5.01 2.66 -4.23
CA GLU A 80 -5.52 2.82 -5.59
C GLU A 80 -6.17 4.19 -5.82
N ASN A 81 -6.92 4.70 -4.85
CA ASN A 81 -7.59 6.00 -4.96
C ASN A 81 -6.57 7.15 -4.96
N ILE A 82 -5.54 7.09 -4.11
CA ILE A 82 -4.43 8.06 -4.13
C ILE A 82 -3.75 8.05 -5.50
N ARG A 83 -3.38 6.87 -6.01
CA ARG A 83 -2.74 6.71 -7.33
C ARG A 83 -3.58 7.29 -8.46
N LYS A 84 -4.83 6.84 -8.59
CA LYS A 84 -5.74 7.25 -9.67
C LYS A 84 -5.99 8.75 -9.64
N TYR A 85 -6.10 9.35 -8.45
CA TYR A 85 -6.29 10.79 -8.33
C TYR A 85 -5.07 11.56 -8.86
N GLY A 86 -3.85 11.20 -8.42
CA GLY A 86 -2.63 11.86 -8.87
C GLY A 86 -2.37 11.71 -10.36
N GLU A 87 -2.52 10.50 -10.92
CA GLU A 87 -2.36 10.25 -12.36
C GLU A 87 -3.35 11.07 -13.21
N ASN A 88 -4.58 11.25 -12.73
CA ASN A 88 -5.56 12.08 -13.43
C ASN A 88 -5.23 13.58 -13.32
N LEU A 89 -4.68 14.03 -12.21
CA LEU A 89 -4.26 15.41 -12.02
C LEU A 89 -3.08 15.77 -12.93
N GLU A 90 -2.09 14.87 -13.03
CA GLU A 90 -0.97 15.02 -13.97
C GLU A 90 -1.44 15.05 -15.42
N ARG A 91 -2.39 14.19 -15.79
CA ARG A 91 -2.98 14.20 -17.14
C ARG A 91 -3.66 15.52 -17.46
N LYS A 92 -4.49 16.06 -16.55
CA LYS A 92 -5.16 17.35 -16.74
C LYS A 92 -4.18 18.51 -16.91
N ARG A 93 -3.13 18.56 -16.10
CA ARG A 93 -2.08 19.59 -16.21
C ARG A 93 -1.36 19.52 -17.55
N ALA A 94 -1.04 18.31 -18.02
CA ALA A 94 -0.41 18.11 -19.32
C ALA A 94 -1.33 18.51 -20.50
N GLU A 95 -2.65 18.31 -20.37
CA GLU A 95 -3.65 18.78 -21.34
C GLU A 95 -3.71 20.32 -21.37
N GLU A 96 -3.74 20.98 -20.20
CA GLU A 96 -3.79 22.44 -20.07
C GLU A 96 -2.49 23.14 -20.53
N GLU A 97 -1.32 22.51 -20.35
CA GLU A 97 -0.02 23.02 -20.82
C GLU A 97 0.21 22.82 -22.34
N GLY A 98 -0.57 21.93 -22.96
CA GLY A 98 -0.53 21.63 -24.39
C GLY A 98 -1.46 22.49 -25.26
N GLU A 99 -2.34 23.28 -24.65
CA GLU A 99 -3.27 24.24 -25.28
C GLU A 99 -2.69 25.66 -25.36
#